data_AF-A0A815ER12-F1
#
_entry.id   AF-A0A815ER12-F1
#
_cell.length_a   1.000
_cell.length_b   1.000
_cell.length_c   1.000
_cell.angle_alpha   90.00
_cell.angle_beta   90.00
_cell.angle_gamma   90.00
#
_symmetry.space_group_name_H-M   'P 1'
#
loop_
_entity.id
_entity.type
_entity.pdbx_description
1 polymer ?
#
loop_
_entity_poly.entity_id
_entity_poly.type
_entity_poly.pdbx_seq_one_letter_code
_entity_poly.pdbx_strand_id
1 'polypeptide(L)'
;MGTILLNNLADRLQGQSNASLLIGNKHFYTTNYQVHRRAHWTSTIRMMPVECFNGQNLKDEHGGQGVLNYYTSNTSDYSFIFPLLDWQAINGITVEHRIPLERCSNEPSSLIRLSFVGGVSDGEYEMTMMDTATHSLTTQRSWHFYDDAIIALATNLTVKTRNFAWTTLTSRRLSHSQITIGFFHSTIITLPNGFYSLSYNSESSLNTCIDLRNKTDNYIDIGTSNYTISAHTLTIWLDHRL
;
A
#
# COMPACT_ATOMS: atom_id res chain seq x y z
N MET A 1 15.52 26.95 -19.84
CA MET A 1 14.94 25.80 -19.11
C MET A 1 13.41 25.74 -19.19
N GLY A 2 12.66 26.84 -18.97
CA GLY A 2 11.18 26.81 -18.95
C GLY A 2 10.49 26.30 -20.22
N THR A 3 10.95 26.69 -21.41
CA THR A 3 10.33 26.28 -22.69
C THR A 3 10.46 24.78 -22.96
N ILE A 4 11.58 24.16 -22.56
CA ILE A 4 11.82 22.72 -22.75
C ILE A 4 10.90 21.89 -21.86
N LEU A 5 10.73 22.29 -20.60
CA LEU A 5 9.83 21.60 -19.67
C LEU A 5 8.36 21.69 -20.13
N LEU A 6 7.96 22.84 -20.66
CA LEU A 6 6.61 23.05 -21.18
C LEU A 6 6.34 22.21 -22.43
N ASN A 7 7.28 22.15 -23.38
CA ASN A 7 7.16 21.31 -24.57
C ASN A 7 7.10 19.83 -24.19
N ASN A 8 7.95 19.38 -23.28
CA ASN A 8 7.91 18.01 -22.76
C ASN A 8 6.56 17.67 -22.11
N LEU A 9 5.95 18.61 -21.40
CA LEU A 9 4.61 18.42 -20.85
C LEU A 9 3.56 18.33 -21.97
N ALA A 10 3.61 19.21 -22.96
CA ALA A 10 2.70 19.20 -24.10
C ALA A 10 2.78 17.89 -24.89
N ASP A 11 3.99 17.40 -25.17
CA ASP A 11 4.23 16.14 -25.89
C ASP A 11 3.61 14.95 -25.13
N ARG A 12 3.77 14.90 -23.80
CA ARG A 12 3.13 13.87 -22.96
C ARG A 12 1.61 13.97 -22.97
N LEU A 13 1.05 15.18 -22.90
CA LEU A 13 -0.41 15.39 -22.96
C LEU A 13 -1.00 14.98 -24.32
N GLN A 14 -0.24 15.15 -25.40
CA GLN A 14 -0.62 14.75 -26.76
C GLN A 14 -0.35 13.26 -27.04
N GLY A 15 0.28 12.53 -26.12
CA GLY A 15 0.62 11.11 -26.31
C GLY A 15 1.67 10.89 -27.41
N GLN A 16 2.56 11.86 -27.64
CA GLN A 16 3.62 11.72 -28.63
C GLN A 16 4.56 10.56 -28.25
N SER A 17 4.90 9.70 -29.22
CA SER A 17 5.71 8.50 -28.97
C SER A 17 7.15 8.81 -28.56
N ASN A 18 7.65 10.01 -28.87
CA ASN A 18 8.97 10.52 -28.51
C ASN A 18 8.94 11.46 -27.28
N ALA A 19 7.80 11.60 -26.60
CA ALA A 19 7.71 12.41 -25.40
C ALA A 19 8.68 11.89 -24.33
N SER A 20 9.44 12.80 -23.71
CA SER A 20 10.34 12.42 -22.62
C SER A 20 9.56 11.81 -21.46
N LEU A 21 10.04 10.67 -20.96
CA LEU A 21 9.45 10.01 -19.79
C LEU A 21 9.64 10.87 -18.53
N LEU A 22 8.63 10.86 -17.66
CA LEU A 22 8.73 11.49 -16.34
C LEU A 22 9.34 10.50 -15.34
N ILE A 23 10.67 10.40 -15.35
CA ILE A 23 11.46 9.50 -14.49
C ILE A 23 12.04 10.29 -13.32
N GLY A 24 12.23 9.59 -12.20
CA GLY A 24 12.82 10.13 -10.99
C GLY A 24 11.82 10.11 -9.84
N ASN A 25 12.08 10.96 -8.86
CA ASN A 25 11.38 10.96 -7.60
C ASN A 25 10.92 12.38 -7.21
N LYS A 26 9.80 12.46 -6.50
CA LYS A 26 9.33 13.69 -5.88
C LYS A 26 8.71 13.44 -4.51
N HIS A 27 9.37 13.97 -3.48
CA HIS A 27 8.80 14.12 -2.14
C HIS A 27 7.97 15.41 -2.03
N PHE A 28 6.71 15.30 -1.59
CA PHE A 28 5.80 16.40 -1.31
C PHE A 28 5.69 16.61 0.20
N TYR A 29 6.68 17.30 0.77
CA TYR A 29 6.84 17.46 2.23
C TYR A 29 5.65 18.13 2.93
N THR A 30 4.88 18.98 2.25
CA THR A 30 3.72 19.65 2.84
C THR A 30 2.51 18.73 3.00
N THR A 31 2.44 17.67 2.20
CA THR A 31 1.31 16.73 2.18
C THR A 31 1.71 15.31 2.58
N ASN A 32 2.95 15.09 3.02
CA ASN A 32 3.48 13.77 3.38
C ASN A 32 3.14 12.70 2.34
N TYR A 33 3.36 13.06 1.08
CA TYR A 33 3.11 12.21 -0.07
C TYR A 33 4.35 12.13 -0.93
N GLN A 34 4.53 11.01 -1.63
CA GLN A 34 5.69 10.81 -2.48
C GLN A 34 5.29 10.06 -3.75
N VAL A 35 6.01 10.37 -4.83
CA VAL A 35 5.92 9.64 -6.10
C VAL A 35 7.33 9.27 -6.58
N HIS A 36 7.51 7.99 -6.90
CA HIS A 36 8.72 7.44 -7.50
C HIS A 36 8.38 6.83 -8.86
N ARG A 37 9.08 7.23 -9.92
CA ARG A 37 8.85 6.75 -11.29
C ARG A 37 10.11 6.18 -11.90
N ARG A 38 9.94 5.04 -12.55
CA ARG A 38 10.91 4.38 -13.41
C ARG A 38 10.24 4.02 -14.73
N ALA A 39 11.04 3.58 -15.70
CA ALA A 39 10.58 3.43 -17.09
C ALA A 39 9.34 2.53 -17.23
N HIS A 40 9.20 1.54 -16.35
CA HIS A 40 8.15 0.51 -16.44
C HIS A 40 7.21 0.48 -15.24
N TRP A 41 7.46 1.29 -14.21
CA TRP A 41 6.68 1.25 -12.98
C TRP A 41 6.67 2.59 -12.25
N THR A 42 5.64 2.79 -11.45
CA THR A 42 5.46 3.95 -10.57
C THR A 42 5.05 3.45 -9.20
N SER A 43 5.61 4.04 -8.15
CA SER A 43 5.12 3.83 -6.80
C SER A 43 4.78 5.15 -6.15
N THR A 44 3.79 5.11 -5.27
CA THR A 44 3.40 6.24 -4.45
C THR A 44 3.27 5.80 -3.01
N ILE A 45 3.60 6.69 -2.08
CA ILE A 45 3.33 6.46 -0.67
C ILE A 45 2.59 7.65 -0.06
N ARG A 46 1.56 7.34 0.74
CA ARG A 46 0.76 8.30 1.48
C ARG A 46 0.96 8.14 2.99
N MET A 47 1.37 9.21 3.65
CA MET A 47 1.59 9.25 5.10
C MET A 47 0.81 10.40 5.77
N MET A 48 -0.32 10.80 5.17
CA MET A 48 -1.20 11.86 5.66
C MET A 48 -2.60 11.29 5.94
N PRO A 49 -3.33 11.83 6.94
CA PRO A 49 -4.71 11.44 7.20
C PRO A 49 -5.57 11.52 5.94
N VAL A 50 -6.56 10.63 5.90
CA VAL A 50 -7.58 10.59 4.85
C VAL A 50 -8.89 11.10 5.42
N GLU A 51 -9.72 11.72 4.59
CA GLU A 51 -11.02 12.20 5.02
C GLU A 51 -12.05 11.10 4.95
N CYS A 52 -13.02 11.16 5.86
CA CYS A 52 -14.29 10.49 5.72
C CYS A 52 -15.38 11.52 6.03
N PHE A 53 -16.36 11.68 5.15
CA PHE A 53 -17.39 12.69 5.28
C PHE A 53 -18.60 12.35 4.41
N ASN A 54 -19.78 12.85 4.77
CA ASN A 54 -21.02 12.67 3.99
C ASN A 54 -21.33 11.20 3.64
N GLY A 55 -21.05 10.28 4.56
CA GLY A 55 -21.30 8.85 4.33
C GLY A 55 -20.31 8.18 3.37
N GLN A 56 -19.18 8.82 3.05
CA GLN A 56 -18.14 8.30 2.16
C GLN A 56 -16.86 7.95 2.93
N ASN A 57 -16.08 7.02 2.37
CA ASN A 57 -14.80 6.55 2.88
C ASN A 57 -14.89 5.98 4.32
N LEU A 58 -15.97 5.25 4.61
CA LEU A 58 -16.39 4.90 5.98
C LEU A 58 -15.45 3.93 6.71
N LYS A 59 -14.54 3.25 5.98
CA LYS A 59 -13.65 2.20 6.51
C LYS A 59 -12.16 2.53 6.42
N ASP A 60 -11.78 3.69 5.87
CA ASP A 60 -10.39 4.03 5.57
C ASP A 60 -9.65 4.62 6.77
N GLU A 61 -9.66 3.91 7.90
CA GLU A 61 -8.96 4.33 9.11
C GLU A 61 -7.45 4.48 8.85
N HIS A 62 -6.87 3.54 8.12
CA HIS A 62 -5.43 3.39 7.93
C HIS A 62 -4.88 3.99 6.63
N GLY A 63 -5.70 4.71 5.84
CA GLY A 63 -5.31 5.27 4.54
C GLY A 63 -4.14 6.27 4.59
N GLY A 64 -3.84 6.80 5.78
CA GLY A 64 -2.71 7.68 6.03
C GLY A 64 -1.49 7.03 6.69
N GLN A 65 -1.50 5.71 6.86
CA GLN A 65 -0.46 4.98 7.56
C GLN A 65 0.57 4.39 6.58
N GLY A 66 1.17 5.19 5.71
CA GLY A 66 2.24 4.72 4.82
C GLY A 66 1.73 3.77 3.75
N VAL A 67 0.61 4.12 3.10
CA VAL A 67 0.00 3.28 2.06
C VAL A 67 0.87 3.34 0.81
N LEU A 68 1.53 2.23 0.47
CA LEU A 68 2.49 2.12 -0.64
C LEU A 68 1.82 1.47 -1.86
N ASN A 69 1.35 2.26 -2.82
CA ASN A 69 0.78 1.71 -4.04
C ASN A 69 1.87 1.56 -5.12
N TYR A 70 1.77 0.48 -5.89
CA TYR A 70 2.68 0.15 -6.99
C TYR A 70 1.88 -0.07 -8.28
N TYR A 71 2.28 0.61 -9.34
CA TYR A 71 1.60 0.65 -10.63
C TYR A 71 2.57 0.25 -11.73
N THR A 72 2.09 -0.57 -12.65
CA THR A 72 2.79 -0.93 -13.90
C THR A 72 1.95 -0.53 -15.08
N SER A 73 2.54 -0.45 -16.27
CA SER A 73 1.79 -0.19 -17.50
C SER A 73 0.68 -1.23 -17.69
N ASN A 74 -0.49 -0.77 -18.13
CA ASN A 74 -1.63 -1.61 -18.54
C ASN A 74 -2.23 -2.49 -17.43
N THR A 75 -2.13 -2.09 -16.16
CA THR A 75 -2.81 -2.79 -15.06
C THR A 75 -3.93 -1.97 -14.46
N SER A 76 -4.99 -2.66 -14.02
CA SER A 76 -6.16 -2.10 -13.33
C SER A 76 -6.20 -2.53 -11.86
N ASP A 77 -5.01 -2.71 -11.27
CA ASP A 77 -4.77 -3.34 -9.97
C ASP A 77 -5.60 -2.76 -8.82
N TYR A 78 -5.90 -1.47 -8.88
CA TYR A 78 -6.68 -0.76 -7.87
C TYR A 78 -7.98 -0.19 -8.41
N SER A 79 -8.28 -0.38 -9.70
CA SER A 79 -9.52 0.13 -10.30
C SER A 79 -10.71 -0.56 -9.66
N PHE A 80 -11.62 0.23 -9.09
CA PHE A 80 -12.82 -0.23 -8.41
C PHE A 80 -12.58 -1.24 -7.26
N ILE A 81 -11.38 -1.40 -6.70
CA ILE A 81 -11.14 -2.49 -5.72
C ILE A 81 -11.71 -2.19 -4.32
N PHE A 82 -11.98 -0.93 -3.99
CA PHE A 82 -12.19 -0.45 -2.62
C PHE A 82 -13.15 -1.27 -1.75
N PRO A 83 -14.34 -1.70 -2.20
CA PRO A 83 -15.23 -2.48 -1.33
C PRO A 83 -14.70 -3.90 -1.06
N LEU A 84 -13.77 -4.42 -1.87
CA LEU A 84 -13.14 -5.73 -1.73
C LEU A 84 -11.89 -5.71 -0.84
N LEU A 85 -11.42 -4.51 -0.45
CA LEU A 85 -10.25 -4.36 0.40
C LEU A 85 -10.58 -4.79 1.83
N ASP A 86 -9.65 -5.54 2.42
CA ASP A 86 -9.53 -5.55 3.87
C ASP A 86 -8.80 -4.26 4.27
N TRP A 87 -9.53 -3.34 4.91
CA TRP A 87 -9.02 -2.02 5.27
C TRP A 87 -7.94 -2.07 6.37
N GLN A 88 -7.81 -3.18 7.11
CA GLN A 88 -6.69 -3.46 8.02
C GLN A 88 -5.51 -4.15 7.31
N ALA A 89 -5.62 -4.41 6.00
CA ALA A 89 -4.57 -5.04 5.20
C ALA A 89 -4.47 -4.41 3.79
N ILE A 90 -4.31 -3.08 3.74
CA ILE A 90 -4.00 -2.33 2.50
C ILE A 90 -2.49 -2.17 2.31
N ASN A 91 -2.04 -1.83 1.09
CA ASN A 91 -0.62 -1.90 0.74
C ASN A 91 0.30 -1.10 1.68
N GLY A 92 1.36 -1.71 2.21
CA GLY A 92 2.44 -1.05 2.94
C GLY A 92 2.17 -0.75 4.42
N ILE A 93 0.93 -0.92 4.91
CA ILE A 93 0.59 -0.58 6.28
C ILE A 93 1.07 -1.63 7.28
N THR A 94 1.37 -1.19 8.51
CA THR A 94 1.61 -2.08 9.65
C THR A 94 0.63 -1.73 10.76
N VAL A 95 -0.33 -2.62 11.02
CA VAL A 95 -1.45 -2.31 11.92
C VAL A 95 -1.87 -3.50 12.77
N GLU A 96 -2.62 -3.23 13.85
CA GLU A 96 -3.39 -4.28 14.51
C GLU A 96 -4.48 -4.79 13.56
N HIS A 97 -4.69 -6.10 13.58
CA HIS A 97 -5.65 -6.77 12.72
C HIS A 97 -6.68 -7.55 13.54
N ARG A 98 -7.84 -7.83 12.94
CA ARG A 98 -8.99 -8.51 13.52
C ARG A 98 -9.60 -7.77 14.70
N ILE A 99 -9.49 -6.45 14.71
CA ILE A 99 -10.18 -5.57 15.64
C ILE A 99 -11.21 -4.72 14.87
N PRO A 100 -12.23 -4.17 15.55
CA PRO A 100 -13.14 -3.23 14.92
C PRO A 100 -12.38 -1.99 14.44
N LEU A 101 -12.64 -1.58 13.19
CA LEU A 101 -12.18 -0.29 12.68
C LEU A 101 -12.80 0.86 13.47
N GLU A 102 -12.05 1.94 13.61
CA GLU A 102 -12.57 3.21 14.10
C GLU A 102 -13.67 3.72 13.17
N ARG A 103 -14.75 4.21 13.78
CA ARG A 103 -15.90 4.73 13.01
C ARG A 103 -15.54 6.08 12.42
N CYS A 104 -16.00 6.30 11.18
CA CYS A 104 -15.94 7.63 10.59
C CYS A 104 -16.62 8.68 11.47
N SER A 105 -15.88 9.71 11.86
CA SER A 105 -16.34 10.81 12.71
C SER A 105 -16.82 12.04 11.93
N ASN A 106 -16.89 11.96 10.60
CA ASN A 106 -17.08 13.11 9.69
C ASN A 106 -15.98 14.18 9.85
N GLU A 107 -14.76 13.73 10.08
CA GLU A 107 -13.54 14.54 10.14
C GLU A 107 -12.40 13.72 9.52
N PRO A 108 -11.23 14.33 9.20
CA PRO A 108 -10.04 13.56 8.84
C PRO A 108 -9.75 12.47 9.89
N SER A 109 -9.40 11.27 9.43
CA SER A 109 -9.04 10.14 10.30
C SER A 109 -8.05 10.58 11.36
N SER A 110 -8.34 10.25 12.62
CA SER A 110 -7.49 10.60 13.76
C SER A 110 -6.25 9.71 13.77
N LEU A 111 -5.28 10.01 12.89
CA LEU A 111 -3.95 9.45 13.04
C LEU A 111 -3.41 9.86 14.42
N ILE A 112 -2.93 8.88 15.18
CA ILE A 112 -2.16 9.14 16.38
C ILE A 112 -0.89 9.88 15.94
N ARG A 113 -0.80 11.17 16.30
CA ARG A 113 0.33 12.01 15.92
C ARG A 113 1.57 11.55 16.67
N LEU A 114 2.59 11.15 15.92
CA LEU A 114 3.90 10.83 16.44
C LEU A 114 4.94 11.87 16.00
N SER A 115 6.15 11.71 16.52
CA SER A 115 7.24 12.67 16.39
C SER A 115 7.70 12.93 14.96
N PHE A 116 7.65 11.91 14.09
CA PHE A 116 8.31 12.01 12.79
C PHE A 116 7.49 11.46 11.63
N VAL A 117 7.41 12.26 10.56
CA VAL A 117 7.03 11.87 9.21
C VAL A 117 7.81 12.75 8.23
N GLY A 118 8.37 12.18 7.19
CA GLY A 118 9.10 12.95 6.18
C GLY A 118 9.97 12.07 5.28
N GLY A 119 10.71 12.72 4.39
CA GLY A 119 11.61 12.03 3.47
C GLY A 119 12.67 12.96 2.88
N VAL A 120 13.63 12.36 2.19
CA VAL A 120 14.73 13.02 1.51
C VAL A 120 14.84 12.50 0.10
N SER A 121 14.96 13.41 -0.86
CA SER A 121 15.00 13.08 -2.29
C SER A 121 16.08 13.92 -2.97
N ASP A 122 16.87 13.28 -3.84
CA ASP A 122 17.79 13.96 -4.75
C ASP A 122 17.17 14.18 -6.15
N GLY A 123 15.90 13.79 -6.33
CA GLY A 123 15.18 13.82 -7.59
C GLY A 123 15.23 12.51 -8.39
N GLU A 124 16.07 11.55 -8.01
CA GLU A 124 16.20 10.23 -8.64
C GLU A 124 15.90 9.10 -7.65
N TYR A 125 16.51 9.16 -6.48
CA TYR A 125 16.36 8.25 -5.35
C TYR A 125 15.73 8.97 -4.15
N GLU A 126 15.12 8.21 -3.26
CA GLU A 126 14.53 8.76 -2.03
C GLU A 126 14.53 7.75 -0.89
N MET A 127 14.57 8.28 0.33
CA MET A 127 14.15 7.59 1.53
C MET A 127 13.01 8.38 2.20
N THR A 128 11.99 7.67 2.65
CA THR A 128 10.88 8.24 3.43
C THR A 128 10.69 7.43 4.71
N MET A 129 10.21 8.08 5.76
CA MET A 129 10.05 7.47 7.08
C MET A 129 8.83 8.04 7.79
N MET A 130 8.14 7.18 8.55
CA MET A 130 7.16 7.61 9.52
C MET A 130 7.21 6.78 10.79
N ASP A 131 7.07 7.46 11.92
CA ASP A 131 6.61 6.85 13.15
C ASP A 131 5.11 6.56 12.98
N THR A 132 4.67 5.34 13.28
CA THR A 132 3.26 4.92 13.16
C THR A 132 2.72 4.45 14.50
N ALA A 133 1.52 4.88 14.83
CA ALA A 133 0.73 4.31 15.92
C ALA A 133 -0.69 4.05 15.44
N THR A 134 -1.23 2.90 15.83
CA THR A 134 -2.62 2.51 15.60
C THR A 134 -3.09 1.69 16.79
N HIS A 135 -4.19 2.11 17.41
CA HIS A 135 -4.65 1.58 18.69
C HIS A 135 -3.51 1.42 19.73
N SER A 136 -3.08 0.19 20.02
CA SER A 136 -2.00 -0.18 20.94
C SER A 136 -0.67 -0.51 20.25
N LEU A 137 -0.64 -0.58 18.92
CA LEU A 137 0.55 -0.82 18.12
C LEU A 137 1.32 0.47 17.88
N THR A 138 2.64 0.40 18.04
CA THR A 138 3.57 1.43 17.58
C THR A 138 4.70 0.79 16.79
N THR A 139 5.19 1.48 15.75
CA THR A 139 6.30 1.00 14.91
C THR A 139 6.98 2.17 14.19
N GLN A 140 8.23 2.00 13.80
CA GLN A 140 8.96 2.93 12.95
C GLN A 140 9.16 2.29 11.58
N ARG A 141 8.72 2.98 10.53
CA ARG A 141 8.75 2.44 9.16
C ARG A 141 9.50 3.35 8.23
N SER A 142 10.27 2.76 7.33
CA SER A 142 10.98 3.48 6.27
C SER A 142 10.90 2.75 4.95
N TRP A 143 10.86 3.52 3.86
CA TRP A 143 10.89 3.00 2.49
C TRP A 143 12.01 3.69 1.72
N HIS A 144 12.83 2.88 1.05
CA HIS A 144 14.01 3.30 0.30
C HIS A 144 13.77 2.95 -1.16
N PHE A 145 13.82 3.94 -2.05
CA PHE A 145 13.39 3.82 -3.43
C PHE A 145 14.58 3.86 -4.38
N TYR A 146 14.77 2.76 -5.10
CA TYR A 146 15.86 2.54 -6.06
C TYR A 146 15.32 2.31 -7.47
N ASP A 147 16.19 1.94 -8.40
CA ASP A 147 15.83 1.72 -9.80
C ASP A 147 14.94 0.51 -10.01
N ASP A 148 15.28 -0.59 -9.33
CA ASP A 148 14.62 -1.88 -9.53
C ASP A 148 13.92 -2.40 -8.27
N ALA A 149 14.00 -1.65 -7.16
CA ALA A 149 13.49 -2.10 -5.88
C ALA A 149 12.99 -0.96 -4.99
N ILE A 150 12.04 -1.31 -4.13
CA ILE A 150 11.68 -0.55 -2.94
C ILE A 150 12.02 -1.43 -1.74
N ILE A 151 12.89 -0.95 -0.86
CA ILE A 151 13.21 -1.65 0.39
C ILE A 151 12.34 -1.05 1.49
N ALA A 152 11.42 -1.84 2.03
CA ALA A 152 10.56 -1.45 3.14
C ALA A 152 11.06 -2.10 4.44
N LEU A 153 11.25 -1.29 5.47
CA LEU A 153 11.71 -1.72 6.79
C LEU A 153 10.69 -1.29 7.84
N ALA A 154 10.42 -2.17 8.80
CA ALA A 154 9.65 -1.88 10.00
C ALA A 154 10.47 -2.31 11.22
N THR A 155 10.62 -1.41 12.20
CA THR A 155 11.44 -1.64 13.39
C THR A 155 10.71 -1.11 14.63
N ASN A 156 11.16 -1.55 15.81
CA ASN A 156 10.57 -1.15 17.09
C ASN A 156 9.04 -1.37 17.13
N LEU A 157 8.60 -2.48 16.52
CA LEU A 157 7.20 -2.86 16.48
C LEU A 157 6.80 -3.41 17.85
N THR A 158 5.89 -2.72 18.52
CA THR A 158 5.37 -3.13 19.82
C THR A 158 3.86 -3.10 19.82
N VAL A 159 3.23 -4.08 20.47
CA VAL A 159 1.78 -4.19 20.65
C VAL A 159 1.53 -4.43 22.14
N LYS A 160 0.63 -3.67 22.76
CA LYS A 160 0.35 -3.79 24.21
C LYS A 160 -0.80 -4.75 24.53
N THR A 161 -1.43 -5.30 23.49
CA THR A 161 -2.54 -6.25 23.55
C THR A 161 -2.08 -7.62 23.03
N ARG A 162 -3.00 -8.60 23.00
CA ARG A 162 -2.80 -9.90 22.33
C ARG A 162 -3.37 -9.91 20.91
N ASN A 163 -3.57 -8.73 20.32
CA ASN A 163 -4.14 -8.62 18.99
C ASN A 163 -3.09 -9.01 17.94
N PHE A 164 -3.57 -9.38 16.75
CA PHE A 164 -2.70 -9.67 15.63
C PHE A 164 -2.05 -8.37 15.15
N ALA A 165 -0.77 -8.42 14.75
CA ALA A 165 -0.10 -7.30 14.11
C ALA A 165 0.36 -7.74 12.73
N TRP A 166 -0.15 -7.08 11.70
CA TRP A 166 0.15 -7.42 10.31
C TRP A 166 0.95 -6.31 9.66
N THR A 167 1.89 -6.69 8.79
CA THR A 167 2.47 -5.77 7.80
C THR A 167 2.10 -6.24 6.41
N THR A 168 1.28 -5.47 5.72
CA THR A 168 0.79 -5.86 4.40
C THR A 168 1.78 -5.45 3.32
N LEU A 169 2.26 -6.43 2.56
CA LEU A 169 3.16 -6.22 1.43
C LEU A 169 2.38 -5.74 0.21
N THR A 170 1.24 -6.38 -0.09
CA THR A 170 0.37 -5.99 -1.19
C THR A 170 -1.08 -6.40 -0.95
N SER A 171 -2.01 -5.64 -1.52
CA SER A 171 -3.45 -5.83 -1.55
C SER A 171 -3.97 -5.20 -2.84
N ARG A 172 -4.28 -6.03 -3.83
CA ARG A 172 -4.57 -5.61 -5.20
C ARG A 172 -5.45 -6.61 -5.94
N ARG A 173 -6.03 -6.16 -7.06
CA ARG A 173 -6.67 -7.05 -8.03
C ARG A 173 -5.60 -7.87 -8.74
N LEU A 174 -5.97 -9.08 -9.12
CA LEU A 174 -5.23 -9.89 -10.07
C LEU A 174 -6.13 -10.34 -11.19
N SER A 175 -5.61 -10.35 -12.41
CA SER A 175 -6.31 -10.91 -13.57
C SER A 175 -6.23 -12.45 -13.63
N HIS A 176 -5.45 -13.07 -12.74
CA HIS A 176 -5.18 -14.51 -12.72
C HIS A 176 -5.64 -15.12 -11.40
N SER A 177 -6.09 -16.37 -11.47
CA SER A 177 -6.53 -17.19 -10.32
C SER A 177 -5.41 -18.02 -9.68
N GLN A 178 -4.16 -17.72 -10.02
CA GLN A 178 -2.98 -18.37 -9.49
C GLN A 178 -1.81 -17.38 -9.47
N ILE A 179 -0.86 -17.64 -8.57
CA ILE A 179 0.41 -16.91 -8.48
C ILE A 179 1.58 -17.89 -8.49
N THR A 180 2.73 -17.42 -8.94
CA THR A 180 3.99 -18.17 -8.88
C THR A 180 4.92 -17.49 -7.90
N ILE A 181 5.50 -18.25 -6.98
CA ILE A 181 6.43 -17.78 -5.97
C ILE A 181 7.78 -18.45 -6.23
N GLY A 182 8.81 -17.63 -6.46
CA GLY A 182 10.19 -18.07 -6.50
C GLY A 182 10.87 -17.82 -5.15
N PHE A 183 11.49 -18.85 -4.60
CA PHE A 183 12.28 -18.76 -3.38
C PHE A 183 13.78 -18.62 -3.71
N PHE A 184 14.56 -18.07 -2.78
CA PHE A 184 16.02 -17.89 -2.96
C PHE A 184 16.80 -19.18 -3.18
N HIS A 185 16.28 -20.32 -2.74
CA HIS A 185 16.85 -21.66 -3.00
C HIS A 185 16.40 -22.23 -4.36
N SER A 186 16.03 -21.36 -5.31
CA SER A 186 15.60 -21.66 -6.68
C SER A 186 14.34 -22.55 -6.80
N THR A 187 13.65 -22.84 -5.70
CA THR A 187 12.37 -23.54 -5.76
C THR A 187 11.30 -22.58 -6.24
N ILE A 188 10.46 -23.07 -7.15
CA ILE A 188 9.32 -22.33 -7.67
C ILE A 188 8.07 -23.13 -7.35
N ILE A 189 7.09 -22.49 -6.72
CA ILE A 189 5.77 -23.07 -6.49
C ILE A 189 4.70 -22.23 -7.18
N THR A 190 3.66 -22.90 -7.67
CA THR A 190 2.46 -22.24 -8.16
C THR A 190 1.33 -22.51 -7.19
N LEU A 191 0.74 -21.43 -6.68
CA LEU A 191 -0.38 -21.49 -5.76
C LEU A 191 -1.66 -21.11 -6.51
N PRO A 192 -2.68 -21.99 -6.57
CA PRO A 192 -4.00 -21.62 -7.07
C PRO A 192 -4.71 -20.67 -6.09
N ASN A 193 -5.96 -20.32 -6.39
CA ASN A 193 -6.82 -19.61 -5.45
C ASN A 193 -6.89 -20.36 -4.11
N GLY A 194 -6.67 -19.63 -3.01
CA GLY A 194 -6.66 -20.20 -1.67
C GLY A 194 -6.10 -19.23 -0.64
N PHE A 195 -6.07 -19.70 0.60
CA PHE A 195 -5.40 -19.06 1.71
C PHE A 195 -4.17 -19.90 2.08
N TYR A 196 -3.01 -19.26 2.19
CA TYR A 196 -1.73 -19.91 2.47
C TYR A 196 -1.00 -19.21 3.61
N SER A 197 -0.31 -19.99 4.44
CA SER A 197 0.61 -19.49 5.45
C SER A 197 1.94 -20.19 5.25
N LEU A 198 2.97 -19.41 4.92
CA LEU A 198 4.33 -19.86 4.66
C LEU A 198 5.22 -19.39 5.80
N SER A 199 5.73 -20.32 6.61
CA SER A 199 6.70 -20.02 7.66
C SER A 199 8.10 -19.92 7.08
N TYR A 200 8.84 -18.87 7.42
CA TYR A 200 10.21 -18.67 6.92
C TYR A 200 11.18 -19.70 7.52
N ASN A 201 11.07 -19.97 8.82
CA ASN A 201 11.70 -21.10 9.51
C ASN A 201 10.84 -21.51 10.74
N SER A 202 11.12 -22.68 11.32
CA SER A 202 10.38 -23.20 12.48
C SER A 202 10.54 -22.37 13.76
N GLU A 203 11.52 -21.45 13.80
CA GLU A 203 11.84 -20.61 14.96
C GLU A 203 11.43 -19.14 14.78
N SER A 204 10.94 -18.74 13.61
CA SER A 204 10.52 -17.36 13.33
C SER A 204 9.14 -17.11 13.88
N SER A 205 9.01 -15.98 14.57
CA SER A 205 7.72 -15.39 14.95
C SER A 205 6.99 -14.74 13.76
N LEU A 206 7.51 -14.86 12.54
CA LEU A 206 7.03 -14.16 11.36
C LEU A 206 6.57 -15.16 10.29
N ASN A 207 5.29 -15.10 9.94
CA ASN A 207 4.75 -15.88 8.83
C ASN A 207 4.38 -14.98 7.66
N THR A 208 4.69 -15.42 6.44
CA THR A 208 4.17 -14.82 5.22
C THR A 208 2.84 -15.47 4.89
N CYS A 209 1.76 -14.71 4.96
CA CYS A 209 0.42 -15.16 4.66
C CYS A 209 -0.05 -14.59 3.32
N ILE A 210 -0.85 -15.38 2.61
CA ILE A 210 -1.34 -15.07 1.27
C ILE A 210 -2.83 -15.40 1.22
N ASP A 211 -3.64 -14.43 0.84
CA ASP A 211 -5.05 -14.60 0.50
C ASP A 211 -5.24 -14.29 -0.99
N LEU A 212 -5.49 -15.34 -1.78
CA LEU A 212 -5.77 -15.26 -3.21
C LEU A 212 -7.18 -15.80 -3.47
N ARG A 213 -8.17 -14.93 -3.52
CA ARG A 213 -9.58 -15.35 -3.68
C ARG A 213 -10.37 -14.37 -4.52
N ASN A 214 -11.46 -14.87 -5.12
CA ASN A 214 -12.51 -14.02 -5.65
C ASN A 214 -13.32 -13.47 -4.48
N LYS A 215 -13.45 -12.14 -4.40
CA LYS A 215 -14.26 -11.46 -3.40
C LYS A 215 -15.44 -10.78 -4.10
N THR A 216 -16.56 -10.67 -3.39
CA THR A 216 -17.74 -9.93 -3.84
C THR A 216 -18.22 -9.07 -2.68
N ASP A 217 -18.28 -7.75 -2.89
CA ASP A 217 -18.77 -6.78 -1.91
C ASP A 217 -19.46 -5.62 -2.62
N ASN A 218 -20.09 -4.74 -1.83
CA ASN A 218 -20.84 -3.60 -2.33
C ASN A 218 -20.27 -2.27 -1.83
N TYR A 219 -20.30 -1.26 -2.69
CA TYR A 219 -19.89 0.10 -2.34
C TYR A 219 -20.71 0.73 -1.21
N ILE A 220 -21.91 0.24 -0.91
CA ILE A 220 -22.78 0.73 0.16
C ILE A 220 -22.14 0.52 1.54
N ASP A 221 -21.22 -0.44 1.65
CA ASP A 221 -20.53 -0.74 2.91
C ASP A 221 -19.39 0.24 3.22
N ILE A 222 -18.98 1.05 2.24
CA ILE A 222 -17.87 2.02 2.36
C ILE A 222 -18.28 3.44 1.95
N GLY A 223 -19.51 3.62 1.47
CA GLY A 223 -19.94 4.82 0.76
C GLY A 223 -21.46 4.90 0.58
N THR A 224 -21.89 5.85 -0.25
CA THR A 224 -23.33 6.12 -0.50
C THR A 224 -23.89 5.42 -1.74
N SER A 225 -23.06 4.70 -2.50
CA SER A 225 -23.45 4.08 -3.76
C SER A 225 -23.78 2.60 -3.58
N ASN A 226 -24.95 2.16 -4.03
CA ASN A 226 -25.30 0.74 -4.06
C ASN A 226 -24.84 0.12 -5.38
N TYR A 227 -23.63 -0.42 -5.39
CA TYR A 227 -23.03 -1.08 -6.55
C TYR A 227 -22.19 -2.27 -6.09
N THR A 228 -22.56 -3.47 -6.52
CA THR A 228 -21.84 -4.70 -6.21
C THR A 228 -20.76 -4.96 -7.25
N ILE A 229 -19.59 -5.39 -6.78
CA ILE A 229 -18.51 -5.84 -7.65
C ILE A 229 -17.98 -7.19 -7.21
N SER A 230 -17.37 -7.90 -8.15
CA SER A 230 -16.61 -9.12 -7.89
C SER A 230 -15.26 -9.05 -8.59
N ALA A 231 -14.18 -9.44 -7.92
CA ALA A 231 -12.87 -9.58 -8.54
C ALA A 231 -11.97 -10.55 -7.79
N HIS A 232 -11.04 -11.16 -8.53
CA HIS A 232 -9.90 -11.83 -7.93
C HIS A 232 -8.99 -10.81 -7.28
N THR A 233 -8.69 -11.04 -6.00
CA THR A 233 -7.83 -10.19 -5.18
C THR A 233 -6.69 -11.02 -4.61
N LEU A 234 -5.53 -10.39 -4.50
CA LEU A 234 -4.36 -10.89 -3.81
C LEU A 234 -4.08 -9.97 -2.64
N THR A 235 -3.98 -10.53 -1.45
CA THR A 235 -3.42 -9.87 -0.27
C THR A 235 -2.27 -10.71 0.26
N ILE A 236 -1.09 -10.12 0.43
CA ILE A 236 0.09 -10.75 1.05
C ILE A 236 0.50 -9.91 2.25
N TRP A 237 0.71 -10.54 3.39
CA TRP A 237 1.13 -9.86 4.61
C TRP A 237 2.08 -10.72 5.44
N LEU A 238 2.80 -10.04 6.32
CA LEU A 238 3.59 -10.64 7.38
C LEU A 238 2.75 -10.62 8.66
N ASP A 239 2.56 -11.78 9.28
CA ASP A 239 1.92 -11.95 10.59
C ASP A 239 3.00 -11.92 11.68
N HIS A 240 3.09 -10.81 12.41
CA HIS A 240 4.01 -10.63 13.53
C HIS A 240 3.40 -11.28 14.76
N ARG A 241 3.75 -12.55 15.03
CA ARG A 241 3.34 -13.26 16.25
C ARG A 241 4.22 -12.79 17.40
N LEU A 242 3.89 -11.61 17.93
CA LEU A 242 4.56 -10.99 19.08
C LEU A 242 4.03 -11.52 20.41
#